data_AF-A0A1A2CHD5-F1
#
_entry.id   AF-A0A1A2CHD5-F1
#
_cell.length_a   1.000
_cell.length_b   1.000
_cell.length_c   1.000
_cell.angle_alpha   90.00
_cell.angle_beta   90.00
_cell.angle_gamma   90.00
#
_symmetry.space_group_name_H-M   'P 1'
#
loop_
_entity.id
_entity.type
_entity.pdbx_description
1 polymer ?
#
loop_
_entity_poly.entity_id
_entity_poly.type
_entity_poly.pdbx_seq_one_letter_code
_entity_poly.pdbx_strand_id
1 'polypeptide(L)'
;MSVERDQNIQPPPLPPKLLAVWPVIVVGVLGWLIAAAVAFLVPALASWRPLTVAGLVTGVIGTSIFLWQLAAARRGARGAQSGLETFLNPK
;
A
#
# COMPACT_ATOMS: atom_id res chain seq x y z
N MET A 1 -22.57 41.99 4.43
CA MET A 1 -21.43 41.41 3.70
C MET A 1 -21.71 39.92 3.54
N SER A 2 -22.19 39.53 2.38
CA SER A 2 -22.45 38.13 2.03
C SER A 2 -21.12 37.51 1.63
N VAL A 3 -20.62 36.56 2.43
CA VAL A 3 -19.48 35.74 2.03
C VAL A 3 -19.99 34.83 0.91
N GLU A 4 -19.67 35.18 -0.32
CA GLU A 4 -19.76 34.30 -1.48
C GLU A 4 -19.10 32.98 -1.05
N ARG A 5 -19.88 31.91 -0.87
CA ARG A 5 -19.31 30.61 -0.50
C ARG A 5 -18.47 30.19 -1.68
N ASP A 6 -17.16 30.09 -1.46
CA ASP A 6 -16.17 29.68 -2.43
C ASP A 6 -16.77 28.63 -3.36
N GLN A 7 -16.85 29.02 -4.63
CA GLN A 7 -17.20 28.16 -5.74
C GLN A 7 -16.45 26.85 -5.53
N ASN A 8 -17.20 25.76 -5.53
CA ASN A 8 -16.78 24.37 -5.31
C ASN A 8 -15.61 24.00 -6.25
N ILE A 9 -14.39 24.43 -5.91
CA ILE A 9 -13.15 24.04 -6.58
C ILE A 9 -12.90 22.62 -6.12
N GLN A 10 -13.50 21.67 -6.83
CA GLN A 10 -13.15 20.27 -6.63
C GLN A 10 -11.77 20.05 -7.23
N PRO A 11 -10.80 19.54 -6.45
CA PRO A 11 -9.52 19.18 -7.02
C PRO A 11 -9.73 18.14 -8.13
N PRO A 12 -8.98 18.23 -9.23
CA PRO A 12 -9.11 17.29 -10.33
C PRO A 12 -8.90 15.86 -9.83
N PRO A 13 -9.67 14.88 -10.34
CA PRO A 13 -9.57 13.50 -9.87
C PRO A 13 -8.14 12.98 -10.07
N LEU A 14 -7.57 12.37 -9.04
CA LEU A 14 -6.24 11.76 -9.12
C LEU A 14 -6.27 10.61 -10.14
N PRO A 15 -5.23 10.49 -10.99
CA PRO A 15 -5.13 9.38 -11.93
C PRO A 15 -5.28 8.02 -11.21
N PRO A 16 -6.12 7.09 -11.72
CA PRO A 16 -6.38 5.80 -11.06
C PRO A 16 -5.10 4.99 -10.79
N LYS A 17 -4.08 5.17 -11.62
CA LYS A 17 -2.77 4.52 -11.47
C LYS A 17 -2.03 4.94 -10.19
N LEU A 18 -2.18 6.18 -9.74
CA LEU A 18 -1.56 6.67 -8.50
C LEU A 18 -2.30 6.15 -7.26
N LEU A 19 -3.56 5.76 -7.42
CA LEU A 19 -4.37 5.19 -6.36
C LEU A 19 -4.19 3.67 -6.26
N ALA A 20 -3.57 3.02 -7.25
CA ALA A 20 -3.34 1.59 -7.22
C ALA A 20 -2.23 1.23 -6.22
N VAL A 21 -2.59 0.61 -5.09
CA VAL A 21 -1.61 0.18 -4.08
C VAL A 21 -0.85 -1.09 -4.49
N TRP A 22 -1.45 -1.93 -5.33
CA TRP A 22 -0.90 -3.23 -5.72
C TRP A 22 0.50 -3.15 -6.36
N PRO A 23 0.78 -2.23 -7.31
CA PRO A 23 2.13 -2.03 -7.83
C PRO A 23 3.16 -1.76 -6.75
N VAL A 24 2.84 -0.93 -5.76
CA VAL A 24 3.75 -0.58 -4.65
C VAL A 24 4.05 -1.80 -3.79
N ILE A 25 3.02 -2.59 -3.43
CA ILE A 25 3.18 -3.82 -2.66
C ILE A 25 4.06 -4.82 -3.44
N VAL A 26 3.78 -5.03 -4.72
CA VAL A 26 4.54 -5.97 -5.57
C VAL A 26 6.00 -5.56 -5.67
N VAL A 27 6.29 -4.29 -5.97
CA VAL A 27 7.66 -3.78 -6.06
C VAL A 27 8.38 -3.91 -4.71
N GLY A 28 7.72 -3.57 -3.60
CA GLY A 28 8.30 -3.70 -2.27
C GLY A 28 8.64 -5.15 -1.89
N VAL A 29 7.71 -6.08 -2.10
CA VAL A 29 7.92 -7.51 -1.83
C VAL A 29 9.04 -8.08 -2.69
N LEU A 30 9.03 -7.80 -4.00
CA LEU A 30 10.08 -8.26 -4.91
C LEU A 30 11.45 -7.68 -4.52
N GLY A 31 11.51 -6.40 -4.16
CA GLY A 31 12.75 -5.76 -3.71
C GLY A 31 13.33 -6.46 -2.48
N TRP A 32 12.51 -6.73 -1.46
CA TRP A 32 12.96 -7.45 -0.26
C TRP A 32 13.30 -8.91 -0.53
N LEU A 33 12.60 -9.60 -1.42
CA LEU A 33 12.93 -10.98 -1.82
C LEU A 33 14.28 -11.04 -2.53
N ILE A 34 14.55 -10.10 -3.43
CA ILE A 34 15.85 -9.99 -4.11
C ILE A 34 16.94 -9.67 -3.09
N ALA A 35 16.71 -8.71 -2.20
CA ALA A 35 17.67 -8.35 -1.14
C ALA A 35 17.98 -9.56 -0.24
N ALA A 36 16.96 -10.31 0.18
CA ALA A 36 17.13 -11.53 0.95
C ALA A 36 17.92 -12.57 0.15
N ALA A 37 17.55 -12.86 -1.10
CA ALA A 37 18.28 -13.81 -1.94
C ALA A 37 19.77 -13.44 -2.03
N VAL A 38 20.09 -12.17 -2.28
CA VAL A 38 21.48 -11.68 -2.32
C VAL A 38 22.18 -11.85 -0.97
N ALA A 39 21.54 -11.50 0.16
CA ALA A 39 22.13 -11.64 1.50
C ALA A 39 22.39 -13.11 1.91
N PHE A 40 21.64 -14.06 1.36
CA PHE A 40 21.86 -15.49 1.62
C PHE A 40 22.86 -16.12 0.64
N LEU A 41 22.92 -15.66 -0.61
CA LEU A 41 23.81 -16.20 -1.64
C LEU A 41 25.21 -15.56 -1.67
N VAL A 42 25.36 -14.35 -1.15
CA VAL A 42 26.63 -13.60 -1.18
C VAL A 42 27.22 -13.52 0.25
N PRO A 43 28.35 -14.19 0.54
CA PRO A 43 28.93 -14.22 1.89
C PRO A 43 29.27 -12.83 2.46
N ALA A 44 29.70 -11.91 1.61
CA ALA A 44 30.01 -10.53 2.01
C ALA A 44 28.79 -9.75 2.54
N LEU A 45 27.57 -10.23 2.27
CA LEU A 45 26.31 -9.60 2.69
C LEU A 45 25.60 -10.41 3.78
N ALA A 46 26.26 -11.39 4.41
CA ALA A 46 25.63 -12.23 5.43
C ALA A 46 25.12 -11.43 6.64
N SER A 47 25.75 -10.31 6.98
CA SER A 47 25.30 -9.41 8.06
C SER A 47 23.96 -8.71 7.77
N TRP A 48 23.52 -8.66 6.50
CA TRP A 48 22.26 -8.04 6.10
C TRP A 48 21.07 -9.00 6.23
N ARG A 49 21.29 -10.29 6.46
CA ARG A 49 20.21 -11.30 6.55
C ARG A 49 19.11 -10.91 7.54
N PRO A 50 19.41 -10.50 8.80
CA PRO A 50 18.36 -10.10 9.74
C PRO A 50 17.53 -8.92 9.23
N LEU A 51 18.17 -7.95 8.58
CA LEU A 51 17.49 -6.79 7.99
C LEU A 51 16.57 -7.21 6.85
N THR A 52 17.04 -8.07 5.94
CA THR A 52 16.23 -8.54 4.80
C THR A 52 15.03 -9.37 5.25
N VAL A 53 15.19 -10.20 6.28
CA VAL A 53 14.09 -10.96 6.89
C VAL A 53 13.10 -10.02 7.58
N ALA A 54 13.58 -9.04 8.34
CA ALA A 54 12.72 -8.04 8.96
C ALA A 54 11.89 -7.29 7.91
N GLY A 55 12.50 -6.87 6.80
CA GLY A 55 11.79 -6.24 5.69
C GLY A 55 10.68 -7.11 5.09
N LEU A 56 10.95 -8.40 4.88
CA LEU A 56 9.93 -9.36 4.42
C LEU A 56 8.78 -9.51 5.43
N VAL A 57 9.10 -9.65 6.73
CA VAL A 57 8.09 -9.74 7.80
C VAL A 57 7.24 -8.47 7.86
N THR A 58 7.85 -7.30 7.80
CA THR A 58 7.14 -6.02 7.74
C THR A 58 6.23 -5.94 6.52
N GLY A 59 6.68 -6.41 5.35
CA GLY A 59 5.88 -6.50 4.14
C GLY A 59 4.64 -7.40 4.31
N VAL A 60 4.81 -8.57 4.94
CA VAL A 60 3.71 -9.49 5.25
C VAL A 60 2.70 -8.84 6.19
N ILE A 61 3.16 -8.19 7.26
CA ILE A 61 2.30 -7.52 8.24
C ILE A 61 1.52 -6.39 7.57
N GLY A 62 2.20 -5.48 6.86
CA GLY A 62 1.56 -4.35 6.17
C GLY A 62 0.53 -4.81 5.14
N THR A 63 0.88 -5.81 4.32
CA THR A 63 -0.04 -6.38 3.32
C THR A 63 -1.24 -7.05 3.98
N SER A 64 -1.04 -7.78 5.09
CA SER A 64 -2.14 -8.43 5.83
C SER A 64 -3.12 -7.40 6.41
N ILE A 65 -2.61 -6.31 6.99
CA ILE A 65 -3.43 -5.19 7.48
C ILE A 65 -4.24 -4.59 6.33
N PHE A 66 -3.60 -4.31 5.19
CA PHE A 66 -4.29 -3.78 4.02
C PHE A 66 -5.41 -4.72 3.54
N LEU A 67 -5.15 -6.02 3.42
CA LEU A 67 -6.16 -7.00 3.00
C LEU A 67 -7.32 -7.08 3.99
N TRP A 68 -7.04 -6.99 5.29
CA TRP A 68 -8.09 -6.93 6.30
C TRP A 68 -8.94 -5.66 6.15
N GLN A 69 -8.31 -4.51 5.94
CA GLN A 69 -9.03 -3.26 5.66
C GLN A 69 -9.86 -3.35 4.38
N LEU A 70 -9.33 -3.96 3.32
CA LEU A 70 -10.05 -4.21 2.08
C LEU A 70 -11.27 -5.11 2.29
N ALA A 71 -11.13 -6.16 3.08
CA ALA A 71 -12.25 -7.03 3.44
C ALA A 71 -13.28 -6.31 4.33
N ALA A 72 -12.84 -5.43 5.25
CA ALA A 72 -13.73 -4.64 6.08
C ALA A 72 -14.52 -3.61 5.25
N ALA A 73 -13.87 -2.94 4.30
CA ALA A 73 -14.51 -2.02 3.35
C ALA A 73 -15.56 -2.74 2.49
N ARG A 74 -15.24 -3.95 1.98
CA ARG A 74 -16.20 -4.79 1.24
C ARG A 74 -17.45 -5.14 2.04
N ARG A 75 -17.34 -5.27 3.37
CA ARG A 75 -18.46 -5.54 4.28
C ARG A 75 -19.21 -4.27 4.73
N GLY A 76 -18.80 -3.08 4.30
CA GLY A 76 -19.40 -1.82 4.71
C GLY A 76 -19.18 -1.48 6.19
N ALA A 77 -18.08 -1.93 6.80
CA ALA A 77 -17.78 -1.65 8.19
C ALA A 77 -17.56 -0.14 8.42
N ARG A 78 -18.24 0.46 9.39
CA ARG A 78 -18.16 1.91 9.70
C ARG A 78 -16.75 2.40 10.06
N GLY A 79 -15.86 1.50 10.48
CA GLY A 79 -14.46 1.80 10.81
C GLY A 79 -13.45 1.43 9.74
N ALA A 80 -13.88 1.04 8.53
CA ALA A 80 -12.97 0.77 7.42
C ALA A 80 -12.39 2.07 6.85
N GLN A 81 -11.18 1.99 6.30
CA GLN A 81 -10.55 3.12 5.62
C GLN A 81 -11.36 3.56 4.39
N SER A 82 -11.81 4.82 4.37
CA SER A 82 -12.45 5.44 3.20
C SER A 82 -11.47 5.55 2.03
N GLY A 83 -11.94 5.37 0.80
CA GLY A 83 -11.15 5.39 -0.43
C GLY A 83 -10.79 3.99 -0.97
N LEU A 84 -11.02 2.93 -0.20
CA LEU A 84 -10.78 1.54 -0.64
C LEU A 84 -11.84 1.03 -1.63
N GLU A 85 -13.01 1.65 -1.64
CA GLU A 85 -14.10 1.42 -2.59
C GLU A 85 -13.67 1.62 -4.06
N THR A 86 -12.69 2.49 -4.31
CA THR A 86 -12.08 2.70 -5.64
C THR A 86 -11.47 1.41 -6.20
N PHE A 87 -10.94 0.54 -5.34
CA PHE A 87 -10.41 -0.77 -5.75
C PHE A 87 -11.49 -1.81 -6.03
N LEU A 88 -12.71 -1.61 -5.53
CA LEU A 88 -13.83 -2.52 -5.70
C LEU A 88 -14.64 -2.20 -6.96
N ASN A 89 -14.71 -0.92 -7.32
CA ASN A 89 -15.39 -0.45 -8.52
C ASN A 89 -14.54 0.63 -9.21
N PRO A 90 -13.55 0.23 -10.04
CA PRO A 90 -12.78 1.16 -10.84
C PRO A 90 -13.70 1.73 -11.92
N LYS A 91 -14.24 2.93 -11.69
CA LYS A 91 -14.91 3.74 -12.73
C LYS A 91 -13.91 4.52 -13.56
#